data_AF-A0A7W0KZ97-F1
#
_entry.id   AF-A0A7W0KZ97-F1
#
_cell.length_a   1.000
_cell.length_b   1.000
_cell.length_c   1.000
_cell.angle_alpha   90.00
_cell.angle_beta   90.00
_cell.angle_gamma   90.00
#
_symmetry.space_group_name_H-M   'P 1'
#
loop_
_entity.id
_entity.type
_entity.pdbx_description
1 polymer ?
#
loop_
_entity_poly.entity_id
_entity_poly.type
_entity_poly.pdbx_seq_one_letter_code
_entity_poly.pdbx_strand_id
1 'polypeptide(L)' 'EFLAGISSVAAPVLGTGGEAVAAIHVHGPAYRFPAEGAADDIAASVTEAARRLSARLVDHAVVEAERGEAPWTT' A
#
# COMPACT_ATOMS: atom_id res chain seq x y z
N GLU A 1 10.02 -13.06 -1.89
CA GLU A 1 10.79 -13.82 -2.91
C GLU A 1 11.26 -12.84 -3.96
N PHE A 2 12.56 -12.80 -4.27
CA PHE A 2 13.11 -12.02 -5.38
C PHE A 2 13.25 -12.98 -6.56
N LEU A 3 12.38 -12.85 -7.56
CA LEU A 3 12.55 -13.56 -8.82
C LEU A 3 13.43 -12.70 -9.71
N ALA A 4 14.59 -13.24 -10.10
CA ALA A 4 15.47 -12.58 -11.05
C ALA A 4 14.68 -12.22 -12.32
N GLY A 5 14.74 -10.95 -12.73
CA GLY A 5 14.00 -10.44 -13.89
C GLY A 5 12.62 -9.85 -13.58
N ILE A 6 12.23 -9.73 -12.29
CA ILE A 6 11.06 -8.96 -11.86
C ILE A 6 11.51 -7.66 -11.19
N SER A 7 10.88 -6.55 -11.57
CA SER A 7 10.96 -5.26 -10.89
C SER A 7 9.62 -4.95 -10.22
N SER A 8 9.64 -4.13 -9.16
CA SER A 8 8.45 -3.76 -8.42
C SER A 8 8.53 -2.32 -7.94
N VAL A 9 7.38 -1.65 -7.90
CA VAL A 9 7.17 -0.36 -7.23
C VAL A 9 6.21 -0.60 -6.07
N ALA A 10 6.52 -0.07 -4.89
CA ALA A 10 5.72 -0.29 -3.69
C ALA A 10 5.56 0.99 -2.88
N ALA A 11 4.41 1.14 -2.22
CA ALA A 11 4.16 2.19 -1.24
C ALA A 11 3.54 1.59 0.04
N PRO A 12 3.91 2.11 1.22
CA PRO A 12 3.40 1.60 2.49
C PRO A 12 1.94 2.03 2.70
N VAL A 13 1.16 1.15 3.31
CA VAL A 13 -0.16 1.46 3.87
C VAL A 13 0.05 1.71 5.35
N LEU A 14 -0.36 2.87 5.83
CA LEU A 14 -0.15 3.32 7.19
C LEU A 14 -1.40 3.10 8.06
N GLY A 15 -1.18 2.62 9.28
CA GLY A 15 -2.20 2.52 10.32
C GLY A 15 -2.37 3.83 11.09
N THR A 16 -3.14 3.78 12.19
CA THR A 16 -3.55 4.98 12.95
C THR A 16 -2.40 5.67 13.66
N GLY A 17 -1.34 4.95 14.01
CA GLY A 17 -0.11 5.50 14.60
C GLY A 17 0.94 5.92 13.57
N GLY A 18 0.62 5.83 12.27
CA GLY A 18 1.57 6.08 11.19
C GLY A 18 2.55 4.92 10.94
N GLU A 19 2.38 3.79 11.61
CA GLU A 19 3.12 2.57 11.37
C GLU A 19 2.73 1.93 10.03
N ALA A 20 3.69 1.39 9.29
CA ALA A 20 3.39 0.62 8.10
C ALA A 20 2.79 -0.73 8.49
N VAL A 21 1.50 -0.93 8.17
CA VAL A 21 0.75 -2.17 8.49
C VAL A 21 0.62 -3.10 7.27
N ALA A 22 0.82 -2.57 6.06
CA ALA A 22 0.82 -3.31 4.80
C ALA A 22 1.56 -2.51 3.71
N ALA A 23 1.56 -3.02 2.47
CA ALA A 23 2.05 -2.30 1.30
C ALA A 23 1.19 -2.60 0.08
N ILE A 24 1.03 -1.60 -0.80
CA ILE A 24 0.54 -1.80 -2.16
C ILE A 24 1.76 -1.86 -3.07
N HIS A 25 1.84 -2.87 -3.94
CA HIS A 25 2.91 -2.98 -4.91
C HIS A 25 2.39 -3.43 -6.28
N VAL A 26 3.07 -2.98 -7.32
CA VAL A 26 2.88 -3.44 -8.69
C VAL A 26 4.21 -3.94 -9.20
N HIS A 27 4.21 -5.14 -9.78
CA HIS A 27 5.40 -5.78 -10.30
C HIS A 27 5.24 -6.16 -11.76
N GLY A 28 6.37 -6.29 -12.45
CA GLY A 28 6.40 -6.74 -13.83
C GLY A 28 7.79 -7.18 -14.26
N PRO A 29 7.94 -7.69 -15.48
CA PRO A 29 9.24 -8.06 -16.00
C PRO A 29 10.15 -6.84 -16.12
N ALA A 30 11.36 -6.92 -15.58
CA ALA A 30 12.31 -5.80 -15.47
C ALA A 30 12.68 -5.17 -16.83
N TYR A 31 12.57 -5.91 -17.93
CA TYR A 31 12.85 -5.39 -19.28
C TYR A 31 11.76 -4.45 -19.82
N ARG A 32 10.58 -4.40 -19.19
CA ARG A 32 9.45 -3.58 -19.65
C ARG A 32 8.66 -2.88 -18.53
N PHE A 33 9.05 -3.09 -17.28
CA PHE A 33 8.39 -2.49 -16.12
C PHE A 33 9.42 -1.89 -15.16
N PRO A 34 9.18 -0.67 -14.66
CA PRO A 34 8.34 0.34 -15.31
C PRO A 34 8.82 0.59 -16.75
N ALA A 35 7.92 1.03 -17.64
CA ALA A 35 8.35 1.51 -18.95
C ALA A 35 9.30 2.70 -18.79
N GLU A 36 10.19 2.93 -19.76
CA GLU A 36 11.11 4.07 -19.73
C GLU A 36 10.32 5.38 -19.56
N GLY A 37 10.73 6.20 -18.59
CA GLY A 37 10.05 7.45 -18.25
C GLY A 37 8.76 7.33 -17.41
N ALA A 38 8.24 6.12 -17.19
CA ALA A 38 6.97 5.92 -16.46
C ALA A 38 7.14 5.63 -14.96
N ALA A 39 8.38 5.58 -14.46
CA ALA A 39 8.66 5.18 -13.08
C ALA A 39 7.99 6.10 -12.06
N ASP A 40 8.07 7.42 -12.26
CA ASP A 40 7.52 8.41 -11.34
C ASP A 40 5.98 8.41 -11.36
N ASP A 41 5.36 8.25 -12.54
CA ASP A 41 3.90 8.16 -12.68
C ASP A 41 3.34 6.90 -11.99
N ILE A 42 4.04 5.78 -12.13
CA ILE A 42 3.69 4.52 -11.44
C ILE A 42 3.89 4.70 -9.93
N ALA A 43 4.98 5.31 -9.49
CA ALA A 43 5.23 5.58 -8.07
C ALA A 43 4.14 6.49 -7.47
N ALA A 44 3.75 7.55 -8.17
CA ALA A 44 2.66 8.43 -7.76
C ALA A 44 1.32 7.68 -7.65
N SER A 45 1.01 6.83 -8.63
CA SER A 45 -0.21 6.03 -8.65
C SER A 45 -0.27 5.03 -7.50
N VAL A 46 0.83 4.32 -7.25
CA VAL A 46 0.95 3.35 -6.16
C VAL A 46 0.87 4.05 -4.80
N THR A 47 1.51 5.21 -4.66
CA THR A 47 1.46 6.04 -3.45
C THR A 47 0.06 6.54 -3.16
N GLU A 48 -0.65 7.07 -4.17
CA GLU A 48 -2.02 7.54 -4.01
C GLU A 48 -2.98 6.40 -3.63
N ALA A 49 -2.81 5.22 -4.24
CA ALA A 49 -3.58 4.04 -3.86
C ALA A 49 -3.33 3.65 -2.39
N ALA A 50 -2.07 3.64 -1.96
CA ALA A 50 -1.70 3.28 -0.59
C ALA A 50 -2.23 4.33 0.42
N ARG A 51 -2.18 5.62 0.07
CA ARG A 51 -2.75 6.71 0.86
C ARG A 51 -4.26 6.57 1.04
N ARG A 52 -4.99 6.25 -0.03
CA ARG A 52 -6.45 6.02 0.03
C ARG A 52 -6.80 4.84 0.92
N LEU A 53 -6.03 3.75 0.84
CA LEU A 53 -6.26 2.60 1.69
C LEU A 53 -5.95 2.92 3.16
N SER A 54 -4.85 3.65 3.42
CA SER A 54 -4.49 4.11 4.76
C SER A 54 -5.62 4.93 5.39
N ALA A 55 -6.17 5.90 4.66
CA ALA A 55 -7.30 6.71 5.14
C ALA A 55 -8.53 5.86 5.50
N ARG A 56 -8.90 4.90 4.64
CA ARG A 56 -10.04 4.00 4.91
C ARG A 56 -9.83 3.12 6.13
N LEU A 57 -8.61 2.65 6.37
CA LEU A 57 -8.27 1.85 7.56
C LEU A 57 -8.36 2.69 8.83
N VAL A 58 -7.88 3.93 8.79
CA VAL A 58 -8.00 4.88 9.91
C VAL A 58 -9.47 5.19 10.19
N ASP A 59 -10.26 5.52 9.16
CA ASP A 59 -11.69 5.80 9.30
C ASP A 59 -12.43 4.59 9.91
N HIS A 60 -12.14 3.37 9.44
CA HIS A 60 -12.72 2.15 9.98
C HIS A 60 -12.32 1.93 11.43
N ALA A 61 -11.05 2.12 11.79
CA ALA A 61 -10.59 1.94 13.17
C ALA A 61 -11.26 2.95 14.14
N VAL A 62 -11.50 4.19 13.69
CA VAL A 62 -12.24 5.18 14.47
C VAL A 62 -13.69 4.73 14.69
N VAL A 63 -14.38 4.30 13.63
CA VAL A 63 -15.76 3.80 13.72
C VAL A 63 -15.88 2.59 14.65
N GLU A 64 -14.92 1.66 14.59
CA GLU A 64 -14.91 0.49 15.50
C GLU A 64 -14.63 0.89 16.95
N ALA A 65 -13.72 1.85 17.18
CA ALA A 65 -13.47 2.37 18.53
C ALA A 65 -14.72 3.06 19.12
N GLU A 66 -15.50 3.77 18.31
CA GLU A 66 -16.78 4.35 18.72
C GLU A 66 -17.87 3.31 19.00
N ARG A 67 -17.80 2.14 18.34
CA ARG A 67 -18.75 1.03 18.55
C ARG A 67 -18.47 0.20 19.79
N GLY A 68 -17.29 0.33 20.41
CA GLY A 68 -16.92 -0.41 21.62
C GLY A 68 -16.73 -1.92 21.40
N GLU A 69 -16.59 -2.35 20.14
CA GLU A 69 -16.34 -3.75 19.77
C GLU A 69 -14.82 -3.97 19.65
N ALA A 70 -14.30 -5.06 20.21
CA ALA A 70 -12.86 -5.34 20.18
C ALA A 70 -12.40 -5.69 18.74
N PRO A 71 -11.27 -5.15 18.25
CA PRO A 71 -10.76 -5.50 16.94
C PRO A 71 -10.30 -6.97 16.93
N TRP A 72 -10.96 -7.77 16.09
CA TRP A 72 -10.59 -9.11 15.62
C TRP A 72 -9.46 -9.80 16.42
N THR A 73 -9.84 -10.54 17.46
CA THR A 73 -8.94 -11.53 18.06
C THR A 73 -8.82 -12.70 17.08
N THR A 74 -7.62 -12.89 16.54
CA THR A 74 -7.19 -14.17 15.93
C THR A 74 -6.92 -15.18 17.02
#